data_AF-A0A7X6SLR2-F1
#
_entry.id   AF-A0A7X6SLR2-F1
#
_cell.length_a   1.000
_cell.length_b   1.000
_cell.length_c   1.000
_cell.angle_alpha   90.00
_cell.angle_beta   90.00
_cell.angle_gamma   90.00
#
_symmetry.space_group_name_H-M   'P 1'
#
loop_
_entity.id
_entity.type
_entity.pdbx_description
1 polymer ?
#
loop_
_entity_poly.entity_id
_entity_poly.type
_entity_poly.pdbx_seq_one_letter_code
_entity_poly.pdbx_strand_id
1 'polypeptide(L)'
;AVRMYNLVQEAWAEHLADLRRQHEALPELERPWLASRIELMETTDMAVVVSQGQNELRMLDELGLDIRPHRERMNREDLAEKFKDAGDPLRLVFVCAMWMTGFDAPSVSTIYLDRPMKNHTLMQTIARANRVFPDKDNGLIVDYVGVFRNLEKALAIYGAASAGESPIEIIDALSAELDGAVAEILSFCSGLGVDLLAMRDAQGFDHIAKRDAAVEALLVDEETRADFTVKARQARKLFKALLPNPKAAAQQRTVAAIRVLHERIIEVTRPPAADISGVADAVDALLDRSVGAEEYVIRAAAQGRNPDPLIDLSLIDFDGLAQQFAGRKRAETDRLAQLLRQQAISSAQRNPTRHELVERIEQLIADYNAGSVNIDEYLHRLIELSKTLAEEEERAVREGMTEEELAIFDLLTQPDPILTPDEETLVKTSARRLLDHLHEKLVQDWRRKVSATNDVNSTIRRVLDEGLPESPYTTDIFTKKVQLVFDHILSAYGDNGETAYDFRPDVAFPPEVPADISGPVDVNKIADDVVARIRVDPDFAAQVAHQLRT
;
A
#
# COMPACT_ATOMS: atom_id res chain seq x y z
N ALA A 1 -36.05 -10.54 -10.32
CA ALA A 1 -35.34 -9.69 -9.35
C ALA A 1 -35.74 -10.02 -7.91
N VAL A 2 -36.90 -9.57 -7.38
CA VAL A 2 -37.28 -9.79 -5.95
C VAL A 2 -37.20 -11.25 -5.49
N ARG A 3 -37.79 -12.18 -6.25
CA ARG A 3 -37.69 -13.62 -5.93
C ARG A 3 -36.24 -14.10 -5.87
N MET A 4 -35.40 -13.69 -6.82
CA MET A 4 -34.00 -14.08 -6.86
C MET A 4 -33.21 -13.46 -5.70
N TYR A 5 -33.50 -12.20 -5.36
CA TYR A 5 -32.93 -11.56 -4.18
C TYR A 5 -33.23 -12.38 -2.91
N ASN A 6 -34.48 -12.79 -2.70
CA ASN A 6 -34.86 -13.60 -1.54
C ASN A 6 -34.13 -14.95 -1.51
N LEU A 7 -34.05 -15.65 -2.65
CA LEU A 7 -33.35 -16.94 -2.75
C LEU A 7 -31.84 -16.79 -2.47
N VAL A 8 -31.22 -15.74 -3.00
CA VAL A 8 -29.80 -15.48 -2.74
C VAL A 8 -29.58 -15.11 -1.27
N GLN A 9 -30.46 -14.32 -0.65
CA GLN A 9 -30.36 -14.01 0.78
C GLN A 9 -30.43 -15.27 1.66
N GLU A 10 -31.33 -16.19 1.35
CA GLU A 10 -31.45 -17.47 2.05
C GLU A 10 -30.18 -18.33 1.88
N ALA A 11 -29.71 -18.52 0.65
CA ALA A 11 -28.49 -19.28 0.36
C ALA A 11 -27.23 -18.62 0.96
N TRP A 12 -27.18 -17.28 0.99
CA TRP A 12 -26.09 -16.51 1.58
C TRP A 12 -26.01 -16.74 3.09
N ALA A 13 -27.16 -16.74 3.77
CA ALA A 13 -27.24 -17.01 5.20
C ALA A 13 -26.83 -18.45 5.54
N GLU A 14 -27.27 -19.43 4.75
CA GLU A 14 -26.87 -20.84 4.93
C GLU A 14 -25.35 -21.01 4.75
N HIS A 15 -24.79 -20.43 3.69
CA HIS A 15 -23.35 -20.53 3.42
C HIS A 15 -22.52 -19.81 4.50
N LEU A 16 -22.96 -18.64 4.97
CA LEU A 16 -22.31 -17.92 6.06
C LEU A 16 -22.32 -18.72 7.36
N ALA A 17 -23.43 -19.40 7.67
CA ALA A 17 -23.51 -20.29 8.83
C ALA A 17 -22.54 -21.48 8.70
N ASP A 18 -22.39 -22.03 7.50
CA ASP A 18 -21.43 -23.10 7.25
C ASP A 18 -19.98 -22.64 7.46
N LEU A 19 -19.60 -21.49 6.90
CA LEU A 19 -18.27 -20.90 7.08
C LEU A 19 -17.95 -20.62 8.55
N ARG A 20 -18.91 -20.11 9.33
CA ARG A 20 -18.73 -19.90 10.78
C ARG A 20 -18.47 -21.21 11.52
N ARG A 21 -19.21 -22.28 11.20
CA ARG A 21 -18.95 -23.61 11.78
C ARG A 21 -17.56 -24.13 11.43
N GLN A 22 -17.13 -23.96 10.18
CA GLN A 22 -15.77 -24.34 9.76
C GLN A 22 -14.71 -23.52 10.51
N HIS A 23 -14.92 -22.22 10.66
CA HIS A 23 -14.01 -21.33 11.40
C HIS A 23 -13.84 -21.74 12.86
N GLU A 24 -14.94 -22.08 13.55
CA GLU A 24 -14.88 -22.58 14.94
C GLU A 24 -14.16 -23.94 15.06
N ALA A 25 -14.24 -24.78 14.02
CA ALA A 25 -13.61 -26.09 14.00
C ALA A 25 -12.10 -26.05 13.72
N LEU A 26 -11.56 -24.95 13.18
CA LEU A 26 -10.14 -24.81 12.87
C LEU A 26 -9.29 -24.46 14.11
N PRO A 27 -8.01 -24.90 14.15
CA PRO A 27 -7.02 -24.41 15.12
C PRO A 27 -6.85 -22.89 15.04
N GLU A 28 -6.53 -22.24 16.16
CA GLU A 28 -6.50 -20.77 16.27
C GLU A 28 -5.61 -20.07 15.24
N LEU A 29 -4.51 -20.70 14.84
CA LEU A 29 -3.57 -20.21 13.83
C LEU A 29 -4.11 -20.26 12.39
N GLU A 30 -5.13 -21.08 12.11
CA GLU A 30 -5.70 -21.27 10.75
C GLU A 30 -7.01 -20.49 10.53
N ARG A 31 -7.52 -19.86 11.59
CA ARG A 31 -8.76 -19.07 11.60
C ARG A 31 -8.73 -17.76 10.80
N PRO A 32 -7.61 -17.00 10.68
CA PRO A 32 -7.63 -15.68 10.06
C PRO A 32 -8.18 -15.63 8.63
N TRP A 33 -7.91 -16.66 7.81
CA TRP A 33 -8.42 -16.74 6.43
C TRP A 33 -9.95 -16.86 6.35
N LEU A 34 -10.54 -17.77 7.12
CA LEU A 34 -12.00 -17.92 7.18
C LEU A 34 -12.68 -16.69 7.79
N ALA A 35 -12.04 -16.04 8.77
CA ALA A 35 -12.55 -14.82 9.39
C ALA A 35 -12.73 -13.70 8.36
N SER A 36 -11.75 -13.52 7.47
CA SER A 36 -11.79 -12.51 6.40
C SER A 36 -12.92 -12.77 5.39
N ARG A 37 -13.16 -14.05 5.05
CA ARG A 37 -14.26 -14.44 4.15
C ARG A 37 -15.62 -14.18 4.79
N ILE A 38 -15.76 -14.50 6.07
CA ILE A 38 -16.98 -14.25 6.86
C ILE A 38 -17.26 -12.74 6.89
N GLU A 39 -16.27 -11.91 7.19
CA GLU A 39 -16.40 -10.45 7.22
C GLU A 39 -16.83 -9.89 5.86
N LEU A 40 -16.24 -10.35 4.76
CA LEU A 40 -16.69 -9.94 3.42
C LEU A 40 -18.17 -10.26 3.22
N MET A 41 -18.60 -11.48 3.58
CA MET A 41 -19.99 -11.90 3.41
C MET A 41 -20.96 -11.12 4.30
N GLU A 42 -20.53 -10.74 5.50
CA GLU A 42 -21.31 -9.94 6.45
C GLU A 42 -21.43 -8.48 6.01
N THR A 43 -20.36 -7.91 5.45
CA THR A 43 -20.32 -6.52 4.97
C THR A 43 -20.94 -6.36 3.58
N THR A 44 -21.16 -7.45 2.85
CA THR A 44 -21.72 -7.39 1.50
C THR A 44 -23.20 -7.03 1.52
N ASP A 45 -23.50 -5.89 0.93
CA ASP A 45 -24.85 -5.39 0.74
C ASP A 45 -25.37 -5.75 -0.66
N MET A 46 -26.69 -5.95 -0.73
CA MET A 46 -27.41 -6.37 -1.91
C MET A 46 -28.66 -5.52 -2.12
N ALA A 47 -28.95 -5.12 -3.37
CA ALA A 47 -30.14 -4.33 -3.68
C ALA A 47 -30.92 -4.84 -4.88
N VAL A 48 -32.23 -4.56 -4.89
CA VAL A 48 -33.11 -4.79 -6.05
C VAL A 48 -33.32 -3.46 -6.76
N VAL A 49 -33.03 -3.40 -8.06
CA VAL A 49 -33.19 -2.20 -8.89
C VAL A 49 -34.09 -2.51 -10.08
N VAL A 50 -35.35 -2.08 -10.00
CA VAL A 50 -36.37 -2.38 -11.00
C VAL A 50 -37.25 -1.17 -11.30
N SER A 51 -37.65 -1.02 -12.56
CA SER A 51 -38.60 0.02 -12.99
C SER A 51 -39.97 -0.20 -12.36
N GLN A 52 -40.70 0.89 -12.11
CA GLN A 52 -42.07 0.81 -11.61
C GLN A 52 -43.03 0.31 -12.69
N GLY A 53 -43.83 -0.71 -12.38
CA GLY A 53 -44.87 -1.26 -13.25
C GLY A 53 -46.29 -0.90 -12.82
N GLN A 54 -47.24 -0.90 -13.78
CA GLN A 54 -48.67 -0.79 -13.45
C GLN A 54 -49.12 -2.03 -12.67
N ASN A 55 -49.87 -1.83 -11.58
CA ASN A 55 -50.38 -2.89 -10.70
C ASN A 55 -49.30 -3.83 -10.11
N GLU A 56 -48.05 -3.37 -10.00
CA GLU A 56 -46.94 -4.22 -9.53
C GLU A 56 -47.15 -4.77 -8.11
N LEU A 57 -47.72 -3.96 -7.20
CA LEU A 57 -47.95 -4.35 -5.81
C LEU A 57 -48.87 -5.55 -5.72
N ARG A 58 -50.03 -5.47 -6.39
CA ARG A 58 -51.01 -6.56 -6.42
C ARG A 58 -50.44 -7.83 -7.03
N MET A 59 -49.73 -7.72 -8.15
CA MET A 59 -49.15 -8.88 -8.83
C MET A 59 -48.09 -9.57 -7.96
N LEU A 60 -47.26 -8.81 -7.25
CA LEU A 60 -46.22 -9.37 -6.39
C LEU A 60 -46.79 -9.94 -5.09
N ASP A 61 -47.80 -9.29 -4.50
CA ASP A 61 -48.54 -9.83 -3.35
C ASP A 61 -49.19 -11.18 -3.68
N GLU A 62 -49.83 -11.31 -4.86
CA GLU A 62 -50.41 -12.58 -5.36
C GLU A 62 -49.34 -13.68 -5.53
N LEU A 63 -48.08 -13.30 -5.76
CA LEU A 63 -46.92 -14.21 -5.87
C LEU A 63 -46.18 -14.42 -4.54
N GLY A 64 -46.64 -13.82 -3.44
CA GLY A 64 -46.00 -13.88 -2.12
C GLY A 64 -44.68 -13.12 -2.05
N LEU A 65 -44.50 -12.06 -2.82
CA LEU A 65 -43.27 -11.28 -2.91
C LEU A 65 -43.52 -9.83 -2.47
N ASP A 66 -42.66 -9.28 -1.61
CA ASP A 66 -42.79 -7.89 -1.15
C ASP A 66 -41.78 -6.96 -1.83
N ILE A 67 -42.26 -6.00 -2.63
CA ILE A 67 -41.44 -4.97 -3.30
C ILE A 67 -41.30 -3.70 -2.46
N ARG A 68 -42.17 -3.47 -1.48
CA ARG A 68 -42.25 -2.22 -0.71
C ARG A 68 -40.92 -1.81 -0.07
N PRO A 69 -40.19 -2.69 0.66
CA PRO A 69 -38.90 -2.32 1.25
C PRO A 69 -37.85 -1.97 0.19
N HIS A 70 -37.84 -2.68 -0.94
CA HIS A 70 -36.94 -2.37 -2.05
C HIS A 70 -37.26 -1.02 -2.69
N ARG A 71 -38.56 -0.69 -2.81
CA ARG A 71 -39.02 0.58 -3.38
C ARG A 71 -38.69 1.76 -2.47
N GLU A 72 -38.87 1.62 -1.18
CA GLU A 72 -38.45 2.61 -0.19
C GLU A 72 -36.94 2.85 -0.31
N ARG A 73 -36.13 1.79 -0.35
CA ARG A 73 -34.68 1.88 -0.47
C ARG A 73 -34.24 2.57 -1.77
N MET A 74 -34.82 2.18 -2.92
CA MET A 74 -34.55 2.82 -4.21
C MET A 74 -34.88 4.32 -4.24
N ASN A 75 -35.87 4.75 -3.47
CA ASN A 75 -36.27 6.16 -3.40
C ASN A 75 -35.42 6.97 -2.40
N ARG A 76 -34.89 6.31 -1.36
CA ARG A 76 -34.13 6.95 -0.29
C ARG A 76 -32.64 7.07 -0.60
N GLU A 77 -32.07 6.09 -1.30
CA GLU A 77 -30.63 5.96 -1.51
C GLU A 77 -30.26 6.09 -2.98
N ASP A 78 -29.11 6.70 -3.27
CA ASP A 78 -28.51 6.67 -4.61
C ASP A 78 -27.76 5.36 -4.83
N LEU A 79 -28.51 4.31 -5.15
CA LEU A 79 -27.94 2.98 -5.41
C LEU A 79 -27.02 2.97 -6.64
N ALA A 80 -27.17 3.92 -7.56
CA ALA A 80 -26.36 3.97 -8.78
C ALA A 80 -24.94 4.46 -8.47
N GLU A 81 -24.80 5.52 -7.68
CA GLU A 81 -23.48 6.01 -7.25
C GLU A 81 -22.81 5.04 -6.27
N LYS A 82 -23.55 4.48 -5.31
CA LYS A 82 -23.04 3.45 -4.41
C LYS A 82 -22.45 2.26 -5.17
N PHE A 83 -23.16 1.74 -6.17
CA PHE A 83 -22.69 0.57 -6.93
C PHE A 83 -21.51 0.89 -7.87
N LYS A 84 -21.26 2.15 -8.21
CA LYS A 84 -20.08 2.56 -9.00
C LYS A 84 -18.83 2.64 -8.13
N ASP A 85 -18.98 2.98 -6.85
CA ASP A 85 -17.88 3.02 -5.91
C ASP A 85 -17.42 1.60 -5.56
N ALA A 86 -16.16 1.30 -5.83
CA ALA A 86 -15.57 -0.01 -5.55
C ALA A 86 -15.35 -0.27 -4.05
N GLY A 87 -15.32 0.80 -3.24
CA GLY A 87 -15.19 0.71 -1.77
C GLY A 87 -16.53 0.55 -1.05
N ASP A 88 -17.67 0.75 -1.72
CA ASP A 88 -18.99 0.65 -1.10
C ASP A 88 -19.36 -0.83 -0.85
N PRO A 89 -20.05 -1.14 0.27
CA PRO A 89 -20.52 -2.49 0.56
C PRO A 89 -21.53 -3.04 -0.46
N LEU A 90 -22.19 -2.20 -1.27
CA LEU A 90 -23.17 -2.62 -2.28
C LEU A 90 -22.48 -3.34 -3.44
N ARG A 91 -22.39 -4.67 -3.35
CA ARG A 91 -21.62 -5.50 -4.30
C ARG A 91 -22.49 -6.35 -5.22
N LEU A 92 -23.75 -6.60 -4.88
CA LEU A 92 -24.69 -7.37 -5.72
C LEU A 92 -25.98 -6.60 -5.98
N VAL A 93 -26.38 -6.50 -7.25
CA VAL A 93 -27.63 -5.83 -7.63
C VAL A 93 -28.47 -6.71 -8.56
N PHE A 94 -29.76 -6.83 -8.22
CA PHE A 94 -30.74 -7.60 -8.97
C PHE A 94 -31.56 -6.68 -9.86
N VAL A 95 -31.32 -6.77 -11.18
CA VAL A 95 -31.97 -5.91 -12.19
C VAL A 95 -32.95 -6.68 -13.07
N CYS A 96 -33.90 -5.96 -13.68
CA CYS A 96 -34.81 -6.51 -14.71
C CYS A 96 -34.63 -5.83 -16.07
N ALA A 97 -34.73 -4.50 -16.08
CA ALA A 97 -34.58 -3.68 -17.29
C ALA A 97 -33.72 -2.42 -17.04
N MET A 98 -33.76 -1.91 -15.81
CA MET A 98 -32.87 -0.84 -15.37
C MET A 98 -31.41 -1.30 -15.45
N TRP A 99 -30.52 -0.34 -15.73
CA TRP A 99 -29.08 -0.52 -15.82
C TRP A 99 -28.56 -1.46 -16.92
N MET A 100 -29.44 -2.00 -17.77
CA MET A 100 -29.02 -2.71 -18.98
C MET A 100 -28.47 -1.76 -20.05
N THR A 101 -28.95 -0.51 -20.07
CA THR A 101 -28.50 0.55 -20.99
C THR A 101 -28.14 1.81 -20.22
N GLY A 102 -27.16 2.58 -20.70
CA GLY A 102 -26.77 3.88 -20.14
C GLY A 102 -26.03 3.85 -18.79
N PHE A 103 -26.15 2.77 -18.02
CA PHE A 103 -25.41 2.61 -16.76
C PHE A 103 -23.94 2.25 -17.00
N ASP A 104 -23.03 2.87 -16.24
CA ASP A 104 -21.60 2.62 -16.34
C ASP A 104 -20.96 2.42 -14.96
N ALA A 105 -20.53 1.18 -14.68
CA ALA A 105 -19.66 0.84 -13.57
C ALA A 105 -18.49 -0.02 -14.10
N PRO A 106 -17.28 0.55 -14.29
CA PRO A 106 -16.12 -0.19 -14.77
C PRO A 106 -15.68 -1.34 -13.85
N SER A 107 -15.93 -1.22 -12.54
CA SER A 107 -15.64 -2.23 -11.51
C SER A 107 -16.43 -3.54 -11.67
N VAL A 108 -17.54 -3.54 -12.43
CA VAL A 108 -18.37 -4.74 -12.63
C VAL A 108 -17.56 -5.83 -13.32
N SER A 109 -17.35 -6.93 -12.61
CA SER A 109 -16.60 -8.10 -13.08
C SER A 109 -17.49 -9.23 -13.55
N THR A 110 -18.66 -9.43 -12.93
CA THR A 110 -19.49 -10.62 -13.14
C THR A 110 -20.93 -10.26 -13.47
N ILE A 111 -21.51 -10.94 -14.46
CA ILE A 111 -22.92 -10.79 -14.84
C ILE A 111 -23.60 -12.15 -14.88
N TYR A 112 -24.70 -12.26 -14.14
CA TYR A 112 -25.55 -13.45 -14.10
C TYR A 112 -26.78 -13.24 -15.00
N LEU A 113 -27.01 -14.16 -15.93
CA LEU A 113 -28.11 -14.12 -16.89
C LEU A 113 -29.16 -15.18 -16.54
N ASP A 114 -30.29 -14.71 -16.03
CA ASP A 114 -31.48 -15.51 -15.70
C ASP A 114 -32.66 -15.20 -16.64
N ARG A 115 -32.42 -14.39 -17.69
CA ARG A 115 -33.47 -13.99 -18.64
C ARG A 115 -33.03 -14.25 -20.08
N PRO A 116 -33.89 -14.83 -20.94
CA PRO A 116 -33.60 -14.93 -22.35
C PRO A 116 -33.47 -13.53 -22.96
N MET A 117 -32.32 -13.27 -23.56
CA MET A 117 -32.00 -12.02 -24.27
C MET A 117 -31.53 -12.33 -25.69
N LYS A 118 -31.66 -11.38 -26.62
CA LYS A 118 -31.30 -11.58 -28.02
C LYS A 118 -30.55 -10.37 -28.58
N ASN A 119 -29.70 -10.63 -29.58
CA ASN A 119 -29.10 -9.62 -30.44
C ASN A 119 -28.39 -8.50 -29.65
N HIS A 120 -28.68 -7.23 -29.98
CA HIS A 120 -28.05 -6.05 -29.40
C HIS A 120 -28.20 -5.94 -27.88
N THR A 121 -29.33 -6.37 -27.30
CA THR A 121 -29.56 -6.29 -25.85
C THR A 121 -28.60 -7.20 -25.09
N LEU A 122 -28.33 -8.40 -25.63
CA LEU A 122 -27.34 -9.31 -25.06
C LEU A 122 -25.93 -8.71 -25.15
N MET A 123 -25.54 -8.23 -26.34
CA MET A 123 -24.22 -7.63 -26.56
C MET A 123 -23.98 -6.42 -25.65
N GLN A 124 -24.98 -5.56 -25.48
CA GLN A 124 -24.91 -4.41 -24.57
C GLN A 124 -24.75 -4.84 -23.11
N THR A 125 -25.47 -5.89 -22.71
CA THR A 125 -25.42 -6.41 -21.34
C THR A 125 -24.06 -7.03 -21.04
N ILE A 126 -23.55 -7.93 -21.88
CA ILE A 126 -22.25 -8.57 -21.65
C ILE A 126 -21.07 -7.58 -21.72
N ALA A 127 -21.16 -6.56 -22.57
CA ALA A 127 -20.13 -5.52 -22.69
C ALA A 127 -19.95 -4.70 -21.41
N ARG A 128 -20.90 -4.75 -20.46
CA ARG A 128 -20.79 -4.08 -19.15
C ARG A 128 -19.65 -4.66 -18.30
N ALA A 129 -19.45 -5.98 -18.35
CA ALA A 129 -18.35 -6.64 -17.64
C ALA A 129 -16.99 -6.41 -18.32
N ASN A 130 -16.98 -6.06 -19.61
CA ASN A 130 -15.77 -5.91 -20.43
C ASN A 130 -15.09 -4.53 -20.34
N ARG A 131 -15.49 -3.67 -19.39
CA ARG A 131 -14.79 -2.38 -19.19
C ARG A 131 -13.46 -2.60 -18.49
N VAL A 132 -12.43 -1.82 -18.80
CA VAL A 132 -11.12 -1.95 -18.12
C VAL A 132 -11.22 -1.38 -16.71
N PHE A 133 -10.68 -2.11 -15.73
CA PHE A 133 -10.59 -1.69 -14.32
C PHE A 133 -9.35 -2.30 -13.66
N PRO A 134 -8.69 -1.63 -12.70
CA PRO A 134 -7.55 -2.21 -11.98
C PRO A 134 -7.85 -3.59 -11.39
N ASP A 135 -6.89 -4.52 -11.48
CA ASP A 135 -6.99 -5.91 -11.02
C ASP A 135 -8.09 -6.78 -11.64
N LYS A 136 -8.81 -6.26 -12.65
CA LYS A 136 -9.81 -6.99 -13.44
C LYS A 136 -9.24 -7.43 -14.78
N ASP A 137 -8.86 -8.71 -14.85
CA ASP A 137 -8.26 -9.31 -16.04
C ASP A 137 -9.31 -9.68 -17.12
N ASN A 138 -10.53 -10.01 -16.70
CA ASN A 138 -11.62 -10.44 -17.58
C ASN A 138 -12.99 -10.17 -16.95
N GLY A 139 -14.03 -10.16 -17.80
CA GLY A 139 -15.43 -10.18 -17.37
C GLY A 139 -15.98 -11.61 -17.38
N LEU A 140 -16.62 -12.03 -16.28
CA LEU A 140 -17.27 -13.33 -16.15
C LEU A 140 -18.76 -13.22 -16.47
N ILE A 141 -19.25 -14.04 -17.41
CA ILE A 141 -20.67 -14.16 -17.70
C ILE A 141 -21.16 -15.55 -17.31
N VAL A 142 -22.15 -15.59 -16.42
CA VAL A 142 -22.79 -16.84 -15.97
C VAL A 142 -24.18 -16.91 -16.60
N ASP A 143 -24.39 -17.86 -17.51
CA ASP A 143 -25.63 -18.00 -18.28
C ASP A 143 -26.44 -19.22 -17.84
N TYR A 144 -27.54 -18.98 -17.12
CA TYR A 144 -28.45 -20.03 -16.67
C TYR A 144 -29.48 -20.44 -17.73
N VAL A 145 -29.68 -19.63 -18.78
CA VAL A 145 -30.73 -19.81 -19.78
C VAL A 145 -30.19 -20.47 -21.06
N GLY A 146 -28.87 -20.44 -21.28
CA GLY A 146 -28.22 -20.96 -22.48
C GLY A 146 -28.35 -20.01 -23.68
N VAL A 147 -28.42 -18.70 -23.41
CA VAL A 147 -28.39 -17.64 -24.41
C VAL A 147 -27.11 -17.69 -25.27
N PHE A 148 -25.97 -18.07 -24.70
CA PHE A 148 -24.69 -18.12 -25.44
C PHE A 148 -24.67 -19.14 -26.57
N ARG A 149 -25.39 -20.26 -26.46
CA ARG A 149 -25.52 -21.24 -27.55
C ARG A 149 -26.23 -20.65 -28.78
N ASN A 150 -27.05 -19.63 -28.57
CA ASN A 150 -27.70 -18.87 -29.65
C ASN A 150 -26.79 -17.74 -30.16
N LEU A 151 -25.96 -17.17 -29.29
CA LEU A 151 -24.97 -16.15 -29.64
C LEU A 151 -23.82 -16.72 -30.46
N GLU A 152 -23.30 -17.91 -30.14
CA GLU A 152 -22.28 -18.61 -30.96
C GLU A 152 -22.75 -18.80 -32.40
N LYS A 153 -24.01 -19.23 -32.59
CA LYS A 153 -24.63 -19.37 -33.91
C LYS A 153 -24.79 -18.03 -34.65
N ALA A 154 -24.96 -16.93 -33.91
CA ALA A 154 -25.11 -15.58 -34.48
C ALA A 154 -23.77 -14.86 -34.70
N LEU A 155 -22.77 -15.11 -33.84
CA LEU A 155 -21.40 -14.63 -33.95
C LEU A 155 -20.64 -15.38 -35.05
N ALA A 156 -20.92 -16.66 -35.30
CA ALA A 156 -20.43 -17.38 -36.47
C ALA A 156 -20.86 -16.71 -37.79
N ILE A 157 -21.97 -15.96 -37.80
CA ILE A 157 -22.45 -15.21 -38.98
C ILE A 157 -21.69 -13.88 -39.14
N TYR A 158 -21.20 -13.28 -38.04
CA TYR A 158 -20.46 -12.00 -38.06
C TYR A 158 -18.92 -12.16 -38.08
N GLY A 159 -18.38 -13.20 -37.44
CA GLY A 159 -16.95 -13.50 -37.36
C GLY A 159 -16.37 -14.12 -38.63
N ALA A 160 -17.21 -14.63 -39.54
CA ALA A 160 -16.77 -15.14 -40.84
C ALA A 160 -16.17 -14.06 -41.77
N ALA A 161 -16.23 -12.78 -41.40
CA ALA A 161 -15.63 -11.66 -42.15
C ALA A 161 -14.18 -11.31 -41.74
N SER A 162 -13.62 -11.95 -40.70
CA SER A 162 -12.21 -11.79 -40.33
C SER A 162 -11.58 -13.16 -40.14
N ALA A 163 -10.47 -13.39 -40.84
CA ALA A 163 -9.87 -14.70 -41.06
C ALA A 163 -9.48 -15.42 -39.75
N GLY A 164 -9.86 -16.69 -39.65
CA GLY A 164 -9.07 -17.74 -39.01
C GLY A 164 -9.28 -18.02 -37.52
N GLU A 165 -9.58 -17.03 -36.69
CA GLU A 165 -9.62 -17.21 -35.22
C GLU A 165 -11.03 -16.97 -34.67
N SER A 166 -11.59 -18.01 -34.06
CA SER A 166 -12.81 -17.88 -33.27
C SER A 166 -12.50 -16.98 -32.06
N PRO A 167 -13.24 -15.89 -31.81
CA PRO A 167 -13.07 -15.06 -30.61
C PRO A 167 -13.34 -15.78 -29.27
N ILE A 168 -13.69 -17.06 -29.35
CA ILE A 168 -14.03 -17.93 -28.23
C ILE A 168 -12.93 -18.97 -28.16
N GLU A 169 -12.03 -18.81 -27.19
CA GLU A 169 -11.07 -19.86 -26.87
C GLU A 169 -11.78 -20.99 -26.11
N ILE A 170 -11.53 -22.21 -26.56
CA ILE A 170 -12.12 -23.41 -25.98
C ILE A 170 -11.41 -23.65 -24.65
N ILE A 171 -12.18 -23.96 -23.61
CA ILE A 171 -11.71 -24.30 -22.25
C ILE A 171 -10.49 -25.23 -22.26
N ASP A 172 -10.44 -26.18 -23.20
CA ASP A 172 -9.35 -27.13 -23.35
C ASP A 172 -8.03 -26.50 -23.80
N ALA A 173 -8.09 -25.52 -24.70
CA ALA A 173 -6.91 -24.75 -25.15
C ALA A 173 -6.38 -23.89 -24.02
N LEU A 174 -7.25 -23.12 -23.35
CA LEU A 174 -6.90 -22.32 -22.17
C LEU A 174 -6.30 -23.15 -21.03
N SER A 175 -6.83 -24.36 -20.81
CA SER A 175 -6.26 -25.30 -19.83
C SER A 175 -4.85 -25.73 -20.22
N ALA A 176 -4.60 -26.05 -21.49
CA ALA A 176 -3.28 -26.43 -21.97
C ALA A 176 -2.28 -25.26 -21.90
N GLU A 177 -2.73 -24.04 -22.17
CA GLU A 177 -1.92 -22.83 -22.01
C GLU A 177 -1.55 -22.55 -20.55
N LEU A 178 -2.51 -22.73 -19.63
CA LEU A 178 -2.23 -22.62 -18.20
C LEU A 178 -1.19 -23.66 -17.75
N ASP A 179 -1.35 -24.91 -18.18
CA ASP A 179 -0.40 -25.97 -17.87
C ASP A 179 1.00 -25.65 -18.42
N GLY A 180 1.08 -25.11 -19.64
CA GLY A 180 2.32 -24.63 -20.25
C GLY A 180 2.98 -23.48 -19.47
N ALA A 181 2.21 -22.46 -19.11
CA ALA A 181 2.71 -21.31 -18.34
C ALA A 181 3.20 -21.71 -16.94
N VAL A 182 2.50 -22.65 -16.28
CA VAL A 182 2.94 -23.21 -14.99
C VAL A 182 4.21 -24.03 -15.17
N ALA A 183 4.32 -24.85 -16.21
CA ALA A 183 5.54 -25.61 -16.48
C ALA A 183 6.74 -24.70 -16.75
N GLU A 184 6.53 -23.61 -17.50
CA GLU A 184 7.58 -22.63 -17.82
C GLU A 184 8.13 -21.95 -16.57
N ILE A 185 7.25 -21.44 -15.69
CA ILE A 185 7.70 -20.78 -14.46
C ILE A 185 8.35 -21.74 -13.47
N LEU A 186 7.87 -22.99 -13.39
CA LEU A 186 8.53 -24.04 -12.59
C LEU A 186 9.95 -24.32 -13.12
N SER A 187 10.11 -24.44 -14.44
CA SER A 187 11.42 -24.63 -15.08
C SER A 187 12.35 -23.45 -14.86
N PHE A 188 11.81 -22.22 -14.98
CA PHE A 188 12.56 -20.99 -14.74
C PHE A 188 13.07 -20.93 -13.29
N CYS A 189 12.20 -21.14 -12.30
CA CYS A 189 12.60 -21.17 -10.89
C CYS A 189 13.59 -22.29 -10.58
N SER A 190 13.40 -23.49 -11.15
CA SER A 190 14.35 -24.59 -10.98
C SER A 190 15.73 -24.26 -11.54
N GLY A 191 15.82 -23.50 -12.64
CA GLY A 191 17.10 -23.02 -13.20
C GLY A 191 17.87 -22.09 -12.25
N LEU A 192 17.16 -21.43 -11.34
CA LEU A 192 17.71 -20.54 -10.31
C LEU A 192 17.93 -21.26 -8.97
N GLY A 193 17.73 -22.58 -8.91
CA GLY A 193 17.83 -23.37 -7.67
C GLY A 193 16.63 -23.25 -6.73
N VAL A 194 15.50 -22.70 -7.22
CA VAL A 194 14.25 -22.55 -6.46
C VAL A 194 13.29 -23.70 -6.78
N ASP A 195 13.01 -24.53 -5.78
CA ASP A 195 11.97 -25.57 -5.88
C ASP A 195 10.62 -25.03 -5.38
N LEU A 196 9.81 -24.54 -6.33
CA LEU A 196 8.47 -24.01 -6.06
C LEU A 196 7.50 -25.07 -5.52
N LEU A 197 7.63 -26.34 -5.93
CA LEU A 197 6.75 -27.41 -5.46
C LEU A 197 7.09 -27.80 -4.03
N ALA A 198 8.38 -27.90 -3.70
CA ALA A 198 8.82 -28.11 -2.32
C ALA A 198 8.45 -26.93 -1.41
N MET A 199 8.50 -25.69 -1.90
CA MET A 199 8.01 -24.52 -1.16
C MET A 199 6.50 -24.62 -0.91
N ARG A 200 5.71 -24.95 -1.94
CA ARG A 200 4.25 -25.11 -1.87
C ARG A 200 3.83 -26.17 -0.83
N ASP A 201 4.56 -27.28 -0.79
CA ASP A 201 4.22 -28.44 0.06
C ASP A 201 4.84 -28.37 1.46
N ALA A 202 5.75 -27.41 1.72
CA ALA A 202 6.33 -27.18 3.04
C ALA A 202 5.34 -26.53 4.01
N GLN A 203 5.58 -26.72 5.32
CA GLN A 203 4.72 -26.19 6.39
C GLN A 203 5.51 -25.42 7.45
N GLY A 204 4.84 -24.51 8.14
CA GLY A 204 5.40 -23.74 9.26
C GLY A 204 6.68 -22.99 8.90
N PHE A 205 7.68 -23.07 9.77
CA PHE A 205 8.98 -22.40 9.58
C PHE A 205 9.74 -22.85 8.34
N ASP A 206 9.53 -24.08 7.87
CA ASP A 206 10.19 -24.62 6.67
C ASP A 206 9.64 -23.97 5.39
N HIS A 207 8.33 -23.68 5.34
CA HIS A 207 7.73 -22.91 4.25
C HIS A 207 8.33 -21.49 4.18
N ILE A 208 8.45 -20.84 5.34
CA ILE A 208 9.00 -19.48 5.45
C ILE A 208 10.45 -19.45 4.95
N ALA A 209 11.28 -20.39 5.41
CA ALA A 209 12.67 -20.48 5.00
C ALA A 209 12.81 -20.71 3.48
N LYS A 210 12.02 -21.63 2.90
CA LYS A 210 12.03 -21.89 1.46
C LYS A 210 11.54 -20.70 0.63
N ARG A 211 10.49 -20.01 1.10
CA ARG A 211 9.97 -18.81 0.44
C ARG A 211 11.01 -17.69 0.47
N ASP A 212 11.63 -17.43 1.61
CA ASP A 212 12.63 -16.36 1.73
C ASP A 212 13.86 -16.67 0.87
N ALA A 213 14.31 -17.93 0.83
CA ALA A 213 15.36 -18.37 -0.08
C ALA A 213 14.97 -18.20 -1.57
N ALA A 214 13.71 -18.47 -1.91
CA ALA A 214 13.18 -18.27 -3.26
C ALA A 214 13.16 -16.78 -3.66
N VAL A 215 12.76 -15.89 -2.75
CA VAL A 215 12.79 -14.43 -2.96
C VAL A 215 14.22 -13.95 -3.21
N GLU A 216 15.17 -14.38 -2.38
CA GLU A 216 16.60 -14.02 -2.54
C GLU A 216 17.18 -14.46 -3.89
N ALA A 217 16.79 -15.65 -4.37
CA ALA A 217 17.22 -16.15 -5.67
C ALA A 217 16.58 -15.38 -6.85
N LEU A 218 15.33 -14.93 -6.70
CA LEU A 218 14.59 -14.21 -7.75
C LEU A 218 14.91 -12.71 -7.80
N LEU A 219 15.51 -12.16 -6.74
CA LEU A 219 15.98 -10.76 -6.67
C LEU A 219 17.47 -10.61 -7.01
N VAL A 220 18.07 -11.62 -7.64
CA VAL A 220 19.50 -11.59 -8.01
C VAL A 220 19.83 -10.45 -8.99
N ASP A 221 18.92 -10.15 -9.92
CA ASP A 221 19.03 -9.05 -10.88
C ASP A 221 17.64 -8.62 -11.40
N GLU A 222 17.59 -7.46 -12.06
CA GLU A 222 16.35 -6.87 -12.58
C GLU A 222 15.70 -7.72 -13.68
N GLU A 223 16.49 -8.35 -14.55
CA GLU A 223 15.99 -9.16 -15.66
C GLU A 223 15.29 -10.41 -15.13
N THR A 224 15.92 -11.11 -14.18
CA THR A 224 15.35 -12.27 -13.48
C THR A 224 14.04 -11.89 -12.76
N ARG A 225 14.04 -10.77 -12.04
CA ARG A 225 12.85 -10.26 -11.35
C ARG A 225 11.72 -9.95 -12.33
N ALA A 226 12.03 -9.25 -13.42
CA ALA A 226 11.07 -8.85 -14.43
C ALA A 226 10.48 -10.08 -15.16
N ASP A 227 11.31 -11.04 -15.54
CA ASP A 227 10.85 -12.26 -16.22
C ASP A 227 9.95 -13.09 -15.31
N PHE A 228 10.34 -13.29 -14.03
CA PHE A 228 9.46 -13.94 -13.05
C PHE A 228 8.11 -13.22 -12.93
N THR A 229 8.14 -11.89 -12.83
CA THR A 229 6.94 -11.04 -12.69
C THR A 229 6.00 -11.20 -13.90
N VAL A 230 6.55 -11.23 -15.12
CA VAL A 230 5.77 -11.44 -16.35
C VAL A 230 5.15 -12.84 -16.36
N LYS A 231 5.93 -13.89 -16.10
CA LYS A 231 5.43 -15.28 -16.06
C LYS A 231 4.38 -15.48 -14.98
N ALA A 232 4.59 -14.91 -13.78
CA ALA A 232 3.66 -14.99 -12.67
C ALA A 232 2.32 -14.32 -13.00
N ARG A 233 2.34 -13.15 -13.66
CA ARG A 233 1.14 -12.47 -14.14
C ARG A 233 0.41 -13.28 -15.21
N GLN A 234 1.13 -13.87 -16.16
CA GLN A 234 0.54 -14.71 -17.20
C GLN A 234 -0.16 -15.94 -16.62
N ALA A 235 0.49 -16.69 -15.72
CA ALA A 235 -0.11 -17.83 -15.04
C ALA A 235 -1.37 -17.43 -14.25
N ARG A 236 -1.32 -16.31 -13.53
CA ARG A 236 -2.46 -15.74 -12.78
C ARG A 236 -3.62 -15.35 -13.70
N LYS A 237 -3.33 -14.72 -14.85
CA LYS A 237 -4.33 -14.33 -15.85
C LYS A 237 -5.04 -15.55 -16.46
N LEU A 238 -4.27 -16.54 -16.91
CA LEU A 238 -4.81 -17.78 -17.50
C LEU A 238 -5.65 -18.56 -16.48
N PHE A 239 -5.18 -18.64 -15.24
CA PHE A 239 -5.91 -19.28 -14.15
C PHE A 239 -7.26 -18.59 -13.89
N LYS A 240 -7.27 -17.26 -13.78
CA LYS A 240 -8.51 -16.49 -13.61
C LYS A 240 -9.48 -16.64 -14.78
N ALA A 241 -8.98 -16.70 -16.01
CA ALA A 241 -9.81 -16.91 -17.20
C ALA A 241 -10.49 -18.27 -17.19
N LEU A 242 -9.86 -19.28 -16.57
CA LEU A 242 -10.38 -20.64 -16.49
C LEU A 242 -11.39 -20.83 -15.34
N LEU A 243 -11.36 -19.99 -14.30
CA LEU A 243 -12.32 -20.08 -13.19
C LEU A 243 -13.76 -19.79 -13.67
N PRO A 244 -14.77 -20.55 -13.19
CA PRO A 244 -14.73 -21.55 -12.11
C PRO A 244 -14.56 -23.01 -12.59
N ASN A 245 -13.97 -23.26 -13.77
CA ASN A 245 -13.88 -24.60 -14.34
C ASN A 245 -13.03 -25.55 -13.47
N PRO A 246 -13.47 -26.81 -13.23
CA PRO A 246 -12.70 -27.80 -12.47
C PRO A 246 -11.29 -28.07 -12.98
N LYS A 247 -11.00 -27.83 -14.28
CA LYS A 247 -9.65 -27.96 -14.84
C LYS A 247 -8.64 -26.99 -14.21
N ALA A 248 -9.09 -25.82 -13.74
CA ALA A 248 -8.25 -24.89 -13.00
C ALA A 248 -7.81 -25.47 -11.64
N ALA A 249 -8.64 -26.31 -11.01
CA ALA A 249 -8.38 -26.84 -9.67
C ALA A 249 -7.06 -27.63 -9.59
N ALA A 250 -6.65 -28.28 -10.68
CA ALA A 250 -5.38 -29.01 -10.75
C ALA A 250 -4.16 -28.09 -10.52
N GLN A 251 -4.23 -26.84 -11.00
CA GLN A 251 -3.13 -25.87 -10.90
C GLN A 251 -3.30 -24.88 -9.74
N GLN A 252 -4.43 -24.92 -9.02
CA GLN A 252 -4.79 -23.97 -7.98
C GLN A 252 -3.69 -23.77 -6.93
N ARG A 253 -3.15 -24.87 -6.38
CA ARG A 253 -2.10 -24.78 -5.35
C ARG A 253 -0.78 -24.22 -5.89
N THR A 254 -0.44 -24.55 -7.13
CA THR A 254 0.81 -24.08 -7.75
C THR A 254 0.72 -22.60 -8.10
N VAL A 255 -0.39 -22.16 -8.68
CA VAL A 255 -0.65 -20.74 -8.97
C VAL A 255 -0.72 -19.92 -7.67
N ALA A 256 -1.25 -20.47 -6.59
CA ALA A 256 -1.23 -19.83 -5.27
C ALA A 256 0.20 -19.62 -4.76
N ALA A 257 1.08 -20.62 -4.86
CA ALA A 257 2.48 -20.49 -4.46
C ALA A 257 3.22 -19.42 -5.29
N ILE A 258 3.01 -19.41 -6.62
CA ILE A 258 3.54 -18.40 -7.53
C ILE A 258 3.07 -17.00 -7.11
N ARG A 259 1.78 -16.86 -6.78
CA ARG A 259 1.19 -15.59 -6.32
C ARG A 259 1.85 -15.09 -5.05
N VAL A 260 1.96 -15.93 -4.03
CA VAL A 260 2.58 -15.57 -2.73
C VAL A 260 4.00 -15.07 -2.95
N LEU A 261 4.76 -15.73 -3.81
CA LEU A 261 6.13 -15.34 -4.12
C LEU A 261 6.19 -14.00 -4.86
N HIS A 262 5.31 -13.78 -5.85
CA HIS A 262 5.20 -12.53 -6.59
C HIS A 262 4.75 -11.35 -5.70
N GLU A 263 3.78 -11.56 -4.81
CA GLU A 263 3.33 -10.55 -3.84
C GLU A 263 4.46 -10.20 -2.88
N ARG A 264 5.21 -11.20 -2.39
CA ARG A 264 6.36 -10.96 -1.53
C ARG A 264 7.48 -10.18 -2.21
N ILE A 265 7.76 -10.47 -3.49
CA ILE A 265 8.71 -9.69 -4.29
C ILE A 265 8.23 -8.24 -4.40
N ILE A 266 6.95 -8.01 -4.72
CA ILE A 266 6.39 -6.65 -4.79
C ILE A 266 6.55 -5.92 -3.45
N GLU A 267 6.21 -6.57 -2.33
CA GLU A 267 6.35 -5.97 -0.99
C GLU A 267 7.79 -5.54 -0.69
N VAL A 268 8.76 -6.41 -0.96
CA VAL A 268 10.17 -6.13 -0.67
C VAL A 268 10.75 -5.06 -1.60
N THR A 269 10.23 -4.97 -2.83
CA THR A 269 10.72 -4.04 -3.86
C THR A 269 9.89 -2.75 -4.00
N ARG A 270 8.84 -2.57 -3.18
CA ARG A 270 7.93 -1.44 -3.30
C ARG A 270 8.67 -0.13 -2.95
N PRO A 271 8.70 0.88 -3.83
CA PRO A 271 9.17 2.21 -3.45
C PRO A 271 8.19 2.82 -2.42
N PRO A 272 8.67 3.55 -1.41
CA PRO A 272 7.78 4.22 -0.46
C PRO A 272 6.93 5.23 -1.24
N ALA A 273 5.61 5.03 -1.23
CA ALA A 273 4.69 5.99 -1.81
C ALA A 273 4.69 7.27 -0.97
N ALA A 274 4.77 8.43 -1.63
CA ALA A 274 4.39 9.70 -1.06
C ALA A 274 2.85 9.73 -0.94
N ASP A 275 2.31 9.12 0.12
CA ASP A 275 1.02 9.51 0.66
C ASP A 275 0.94 9.12 2.14
N ILE A 276 0.50 10.08 2.92
CA ILE A 276 0.46 10.13 4.38
C ILE A 276 -0.89 9.55 4.79
N SER A 277 -1.01 8.22 4.77
CA SER A 277 -2.04 7.48 5.50
C SER A 277 -1.39 6.23 6.10
N GLY A 278 -0.96 6.38 7.35
CA GLY A 278 -0.04 5.48 8.02
C GLY A 278 -0.63 4.12 8.39
N VAL A 279 -0.04 3.09 7.78
CA VAL A 279 0.51 1.88 8.41
C VAL A 279 -0.44 1.08 9.32
N ALA A 280 -1.15 0.13 8.71
CA ALA A 280 -1.75 -1.00 9.41
C ALA A 280 -1.10 -2.37 9.06
N ASP A 281 0.02 -2.41 8.34
CA ASP A 281 0.54 -3.69 7.80
C ASP A 281 1.74 -4.28 8.56
N ALA A 282 2.22 -3.67 9.64
CA ALA A 282 3.43 -4.13 10.33
C ALA A 282 3.20 -5.22 11.40
N VAL A 283 1.96 -5.38 11.90
CA VAL A 283 1.63 -6.34 12.97
C VAL A 283 0.96 -7.62 12.42
N ASP A 284 0.24 -7.55 11.30
CA ASP A 284 -0.22 -8.75 10.56
C ASP A 284 0.95 -9.54 9.93
N ALA A 285 2.05 -8.85 9.63
CA ALA A 285 3.27 -9.44 9.05
C ALA A 285 4.02 -10.42 9.99
N LEU A 286 3.69 -10.47 11.29
CA LEU A 286 4.27 -11.42 12.24
C LEU A 286 3.35 -12.62 12.55
N LEU A 287 2.06 -12.53 12.20
CA LEU A 287 1.04 -13.56 12.47
C LEU A 287 0.63 -14.37 11.22
N ASP A 288 0.88 -13.89 10.01
CA ASP A 288 0.76 -14.69 8.76
C ASP A 288 1.90 -15.74 8.59
N ARG A 289 2.57 -16.06 9.70
CA ARG A 289 3.53 -17.14 9.81
C ARG A 289 2.78 -18.41 10.15
N SER A 290 2.46 -19.13 9.07
CA SER A 290 1.82 -20.46 9.01
C SER A 290 0.34 -20.35 8.66
N VAL A 291 0.01 -20.68 7.41
CA VAL A 291 -0.91 -21.76 7.04
C VAL A 291 -1.49 -21.50 5.64
N GLY A 292 -1.38 -22.52 4.78
CA GLY A 292 -2.46 -22.90 3.86
C GLY A 292 -2.68 -22.05 2.61
N ALA A 293 -2.32 -22.61 1.45
CA ALA A 293 -2.89 -22.18 0.19
C ALA A 293 -4.41 -22.44 0.15
N GLU A 294 -5.21 -21.36 0.06
CA GLU A 294 -6.59 -21.18 -0.45
C GLU A 294 -7.01 -19.81 0.12
N GLU A 295 -7.49 -18.77 -0.57
CA GLU A 295 -8.14 -18.51 -1.86
C GLU A 295 -7.97 -17.00 -2.20
N TYR A 296 -8.58 -16.54 -3.28
CA TYR A 296 -8.71 -15.15 -3.71
C TYR A 296 -9.95 -14.48 -3.11
N VAL A 297 -9.77 -13.36 -2.40
CA VAL A 297 -10.80 -12.33 -2.21
C VAL A 297 -10.11 -10.96 -2.16
N ILE A 298 -10.69 -10.02 -2.91
CA ILE A 298 -10.32 -8.61 -2.99
C ILE A 298 -10.37 -7.96 -1.60
N ARG A 299 -9.24 -7.37 -1.16
CA ARG A 299 -9.13 -6.56 0.06
C ARG A 299 -9.72 -5.18 -0.19
N ALA A 300 -10.63 -4.73 0.69
CA ALA A 300 -10.80 -3.33 1.06
C ALA A 300 -11.78 -3.22 2.25
N ALA A 301 -11.26 -2.92 3.43
CA ALA A 301 -11.81 -1.98 4.43
C ALA A 301 -11.07 -2.16 5.76
N ALA A 302 -9.95 -1.45 5.95
CA ALA A 302 -9.40 -1.21 7.28
C ALA A 302 -9.82 0.19 7.73
N GLN A 303 -10.66 0.27 8.75
CA GLN A 303 -10.82 1.48 9.55
C GLN A 303 -10.61 1.16 11.03
N GLY A 304 -9.67 1.91 11.60
CA GLY A 304 -9.59 2.14 13.04
C GLY A 304 -8.61 1.25 13.77
N ARG A 305 -7.39 1.74 13.99
CA ARG A 305 -6.66 1.57 15.26
C ARG A 305 -5.55 2.60 15.39
N ASN A 306 -5.35 3.03 16.63
CA ASN A 306 -4.45 4.10 17.05
C ASN A 306 -2.99 3.84 16.62
N PRO A 307 -2.21 4.90 16.34
CA PRO A 307 -0.84 4.79 15.87
C PRO A 307 0.05 4.07 16.89
N ASP A 308 0.85 3.11 16.40
CA ASP A 308 1.92 2.46 17.16
C ASP A 308 3.07 3.45 17.47
N PRO A 309 3.83 3.23 18.55
CA PRO A 309 4.83 4.17 19.03
C PRO A 309 5.97 4.33 18.02
N LEU A 310 6.28 5.59 17.71
CA LEU A 310 7.45 6.01 16.95
C LEU A 310 8.69 5.31 17.51
N ILE A 311 9.36 4.49 16.70
CA ILE A 311 10.71 4.01 17.02
C ILE A 311 11.62 5.22 16.92
N ASP A 312 12.19 5.63 18.04
CA ASP A 312 13.19 6.69 18.12
C ASP A 312 14.49 6.20 17.47
N LEU A 313 14.70 6.60 16.21
CA LEU A 313 15.81 6.16 15.36
C LEU A 313 17.15 6.77 15.79
N SER A 314 17.16 7.73 16.72
CA SER A 314 18.39 8.28 17.31
C SER A 314 19.10 7.28 18.24
N LEU A 315 18.43 6.18 18.59
CA LEU A 315 18.90 5.15 19.53
C LEU A 315 19.27 3.82 18.86
N ILE A 316 19.32 3.75 17.53
CA ILE A 316 19.74 2.53 16.84
C ILE A 316 21.25 2.32 17.02
N ASP A 317 21.62 1.23 17.69
CA ASP A 317 22.99 0.73 17.75
C ASP A 317 23.38 0.09 16.40
N PHE A 318 23.86 0.91 15.48
CA PHE A 318 24.22 0.51 14.12
C PHE A 318 25.41 -0.46 14.06
N ASP A 319 26.31 -0.41 15.05
CA ASP A 319 27.42 -1.36 15.17
C ASP A 319 26.91 -2.74 15.61
N GLY A 320 25.89 -2.79 16.47
CA GLY A 320 25.16 -4.00 16.83
C GLY A 320 24.34 -4.60 15.67
N LEU A 321 23.71 -3.75 14.85
CA LEU A 321 22.97 -4.17 13.65
C LEU A 321 23.90 -4.93 12.66
N ALA A 322 25.09 -4.39 12.41
CA ALA A 322 26.10 -5.00 11.54
C ALA A 322 26.51 -6.42 11.98
N GLN A 323 26.56 -6.70 13.29
CA GLN A 323 26.83 -8.04 13.82
C GLN A 323 25.63 -9.01 13.69
N GLN A 324 24.39 -8.51 13.73
CA GLN A 324 23.18 -9.33 13.59
C GLN A 324 22.89 -9.75 12.12
N PHE A 325 23.46 -9.07 11.13
CA PHE A 325 23.20 -9.31 9.70
C PHE A 325 23.96 -10.49 9.07
N ALA A 326 24.60 -11.36 9.85
CA ALA A 326 25.46 -12.43 9.33
C ALA A 326 24.78 -13.45 8.39
N GLY A 327 23.45 -13.48 8.27
CA GLY A 327 22.70 -14.40 7.40
C GLY A 327 21.66 -13.79 6.45
N ARG A 328 21.37 -12.48 6.51
CA ARG A 328 20.31 -11.79 5.71
C ARG A 328 20.80 -10.49 5.11
N LYS A 329 22.01 -10.50 4.54
CA LYS A 329 22.71 -9.26 4.15
C LYS A 329 21.98 -8.48 3.05
N ARG A 330 21.36 -9.12 2.06
CA ARG A 330 20.83 -8.44 0.85
C ARG A 330 19.53 -7.66 1.12
N ALA A 331 18.47 -8.34 1.56
CA ALA A 331 17.19 -7.70 1.85
C ALA A 331 17.30 -6.58 2.91
N GLU A 332 18.11 -6.79 3.95
CA GLU A 332 18.27 -5.79 5.02
C GLU A 332 19.13 -4.59 4.58
N THR A 333 20.15 -4.80 3.74
CA THR A 333 20.97 -3.69 3.19
C THR A 333 20.15 -2.85 2.21
N ASP A 334 19.30 -3.47 1.38
CA ASP A 334 18.41 -2.73 0.48
C ASP A 334 17.34 -1.95 1.26
N ARG A 335 16.77 -2.55 2.31
CA ARG A 335 15.87 -1.86 3.23
C ARG A 335 16.53 -0.64 3.88
N LEU A 336 17.77 -0.79 4.37
CA LEU A 336 18.55 0.32 4.93
C LEU A 336 18.76 1.42 3.89
N ALA A 337 19.10 1.07 2.65
CA ALA A 337 19.28 2.03 1.57
C ALA A 337 18.00 2.82 1.26
N GLN A 338 16.84 2.15 1.22
CA GLN A 338 15.55 2.81 0.98
C GLN A 338 15.16 3.75 2.13
N LEU A 339 15.35 3.32 3.38
CA LEU A 339 15.09 4.16 4.55
C LEU A 339 15.99 5.40 4.55
N LEU A 340 17.28 5.20 4.30
CA LEU A 340 18.26 6.29 4.26
C LEU A 340 17.95 7.27 3.12
N ARG A 341 17.56 6.77 1.94
CA ARG A 341 17.12 7.60 0.82
C ARG A 341 15.89 8.43 1.18
N GLN A 342 14.88 7.82 1.81
CA GLN A 342 13.66 8.51 2.21
C GLN A 342 13.96 9.63 3.22
N GLN A 343 14.80 9.33 4.22
CA GLN A 343 15.23 10.32 5.21
C GLN A 343 16.01 11.45 4.55
N ALA A 344 16.93 11.14 3.63
CA ALA A 344 17.68 12.15 2.89
C ALA A 344 16.76 13.03 2.02
N ILE A 345 15.75 12.47 1.34
CA ILE A 345 14.76 13.24 0.57
C ILE A 345 13.96 14.16 1.48
N SER A 346 13.45 13.66 2.61
CA SER A 346 12.72 14.48 3.59
C SER A 346 13.61 15.59 4.17
N SER A 347 14.88 15.28 4.42
CA SER A 347 15.88 16.24 4.88
C SER A 347 16.18 17.30 3.82
N ALA A 348 16.28 16.92 2.55
CA ALA A 348 16.50 17.83 1.42
C ALA A 348 15.28 18.70 1.09
N GLN A 349 14.07 18.23 1.37
CA GLN A 349 12.84 19.05 1.28
C GLN A 349 12.83 20.17 2.33
N ARG A 350 13.34 19.88 3.53
CA ARG A 350 13.51 20.86 4.61
C ARG A 350 14.69 21.80 4.37
N ASN A 351 15.77 21.30 3.80
CA ASN A 351 16.97 22.08 3.49
C ASN A 351 17.56 21.71 2.11
N PRO A 352 17.39 22.55 1.08
CA PRO A 352 17.82 22.23 -0.28
C PRO A 352 19.32 21.98 -0.47
N THR A 353 20.17 22.47 0.44
CA THR A 353 21.62 22.23 0.37
C THR A 353 22.00 20.76 0.57
N ARG A 354 21.09 19.94 1.12
CA ARG A 354 21.31 18.51 1.36
C ARG A 354 21.01 17.61 0.16
N HIS A 355 20.69 18.18 -1.02
CA HIS A 355 20.40 17.41 -2.22
C HIS A 355 21.58 16.50 -2.65
N GLU A 356 22.82 16.92 -2.39
CA GLU A 356 24.03 16.12 -2.67
C GLU A 356 24.02 14.78 -1.93
N LEU A 357 23.47 14.72 -0.70
CA LEU A 357 23.36 13.46 0.04
C LEU A 357 22.38 12.50 -0.62
N VAL A 358 21.27 13.03 -1.16
CA VAL A 358 20.29 12.24 -1.93
C VAL A 358 20.97 11.66 -3.17
N GLU A 359 21.67 12.49 -3.95
CA GLU A 359 22.39 12.06 -5.15
C GLU A 359 23.44 10.99 -4.84
N ARG A 360 24.20 11.15 -3.75
CA ARG A 360 25.21 10.17 -3.32
C ARG A 360 24.58 8.82 -2.92
N ILE A 361 23.44 8.83 -2.23
CA ILE A 361 22.71 7.60 -1.86
C ILE A 361 22.15 6.93 -3.12
N GLU A 362 21.54 7.69 -4.03
CA GLU A 362 20.99 7.15 -5.28
C GLU A 362 22.07 6.60 -6.20
N GLN A 363 23.21 7.28 -6.31
CA GLN A 363 24.36 6.80 -7.06
C GLN A 363 24.91 5.51 -6.45
N LEU A 364 25.00 5.42 -5.13
CA LEU A 364 25.47 4.21 -4.45
C LEU A 364 24.52 3.02 -4.68
N ILE A 365 23.20 3.25 -4.64
CA ILE A 365 22.18 2.24 -5.00
C ILE A 365 22.37 1.81 -6.46
N ALA A 366 22.56 2.76 -7.38
CA ALA A 366 22.77 2.49 -8.80
C ALA A 366 24.05 1.68 -9.05
N ASP A 367 25.16 2.04 -8.39
CA ASP A 367 26.44 1.35 -8.48
C ASP A 367 26.36 -0.09 -7.97
N TYR A 368 25.61 -0.32 -6.90
CA TYR A 368 25.33 -1.67 -6.39
C TYR A 368 24.46 -2.47 -7.36
N ASN A 369 23.37 -1.89 -7.88
CA ASN A 369 22.49 -2.54 -8.86
C ASN A 369 23.21 -2.85 -10.18
N ALA A 370 24.19 -2.03 -10.57
CA ALA A 370 25.06 -2.28 -11.73
C ALA A 370 26.14 -3.36 -11.47
N GLY A 371 26.24 -3.89 -10.24
CA GLY A 371 27.26 -4.86 -9.84
C GLY A 371 28.66 -4.26 -9.68
N SER A 372 28.79 -2.93 -9.67
CA SER A 372 30.07 -2.22 -9.55
C SER A 372 30.61 -2.20 -8.12
N VAL A 373 29.75 -2.45 -7.13
CA VAL A 373 30.08 -2.44 -5.70
C VAL A 373 29.61 -3.76 -5.08
N ASN A 374 30.47 -4.39 -4.29
CA ASN A 374 30.12 -5.61 -3.57
C ASN A 374 29.27 -5.29 -2.33
N ILE A 375 28.57 -6.29 -1.78
CA ILE A 375 27.62 -6.07 -0.68
C ILE A 375 28.25 -5.52 0.60
N ASP A 376 29.47 -5.94 0.94
CA ASP A 376 30.13 -5.50 2.17
C ASP A 376 30.60 -4.03 2.04
N GLU A 377 31.09 -3.63 0.87
CA GLU A 377 31.44 -2.24 0.53
C GLU A 377 30.19 -1.36 0.43
N TYR A 378 29.10 -1.89 -0.15
CA TYR A 378 27.82 -1.19 -0.25
C TYR A 378 27.26 -0.87 1.14
N LEU A 379 27.21 -1.86 2.03
CA LEU A 379 26.79 -1.68 3.41
C LEU A 379 27.68 -0.68 4.16
N HIS A 380 29.00 -0.76 3.98
CA HIS A 380 29.94 0.15 4.62
C HIS A 380 29.68 1.61 4.21
N ARG A 381 29.53 1.87 2.91
CA ARG A 381 29.26 3.22 2.38
C ARG A 381 27.87 3.74 2.79
N LEU A 382 26.87 2.86 2.89
CA LEU A 382 25.55 3.25 3.42
C LEU A 382 25.64 3.70 4.89
N ILE A 383 26.43 3.00 5.71
CA ILE A 383 26.66 3.38 7.11
C ILE A 383 27.43 4.71 7.21
N GLU A 384 28.38 4.99 6.29
CA GLU A 384 29.04 6.29 6.26
C GLU A 384 28.08 7.42 5.91
N LEU A 385 27.24 7.22 4.88
CA LEU A 385 26.22 8.20 4.49
C LEU A 385 25.17 8.42 5.57
N SER A 386 24.81 7.39 6.35
CA SER A 386 23.87 7.54 7.47
C SER A 386 24.45 8.41 8.59
N LYS A 387 25.74 8.27 8.90
CA LYS A 387 26.43 9.14 9.87
C LYS A 387 26.45 10.58 9.39
N THR A 388 26.75 10.83 8.12
CA THR A 388 26.71 12.19 7.55
C THR A 388 25.32 12.79 7.63
N LEU A 389 24.27 12.01 7.33
CA LEU A 389 22.89 12.50 7.43
C LEU A 389 22.48 12.82 8.87
N ALA A 390 22.85 11.98 9.83
CA ALA A 390 22.58 12.22 11.25
C ALA A 390 23.29 13.49 11.76
N GLU A 391 24.56 13.69 11.39
CA GLU A 391 25.31 14.90 11.73
C GLU A 391 24.66 16.18 11.17
N GLU A 392 24.08 16.10 9.97
CA GLU A 392 23.36 17.21 9.33
C GLU A 392 22.00 17.49 9.98
N GLU A 393 21.30 16.46 10.48
CA GLU A 393 20.05 16.63 11.22
C GLU A 393 20.29 17.21 12.64
N GLU A 394 21.38 16.84 13.29
CA GLU A 394 21.78 17.41 14.59
C GLU A 394 22.37 18.83 14.47
N ARG A 395 22.73 19.27 13.26
CA ARG A 395 23.37 20.57 13.03
C ARG A 395 22.49 21.73 13.47
N ALA A 396 21.18 21.68 13.26
CA ALA A 396 20.26 22.74 13.72
C ALA A 396 20.35 22.94 15.24
N VAL A 397 20.40 21.83 16.00
CA VAL A 397 20.54 21.86 17.46
C VAL A 397 21.91 22.40 17.88
N ARG A 398 22.99 21.97 17.22
CA ARG A 398 24.36 22.46 17.50
C ARG A 398 24.52 23.95 17.24
N GLU A 399 23.90 24.45 16.17
CA GLU A 399 23.92 25.87 15.78
C GLU A 399 22.91 26.71 16.58
N GLY A 400 22.07 26.08 17.41
CA GLY A 400 21.04 26.75 18.20
C GLY A 400 19.97 27.42 17.34
N MET A 401 19.62 26.80 16.22
CA MET A 401 18.63 27.28 15.24
C MET A 401 17.52 26.24 15.07
N THR A 402 16.35 26.66 14.63
CA THR A 402 15.36 25.71 14.12
C THR A 402 15.80 25.16 12.78
N GLU A 403 15.26 24.01 12.37
CA GLU A 403 15.54 23.42 11.06
C GLU A 403 15.19 24.37 9.90
N GLU A 404 14.15 25.17 10.09
CA GLU A 404 13.68 26.18 9.16
C GLU A 404 14.64 27.38 9.07
N GLU A 405 15.11 27.87 10.22
CA GLU A 405 16.12 28.92 10.29
C GLU A 405 17.44 28.48 9.66
N LEU A 406 17.84 27.22 9.91
CA LEU A 406 19.08 26.64 9.36
C LEU A 406 19.01 26.55 7.84
N ALA A 407 17.87 26.16 7.26
CA ALA A 407 17.70 26.09 5.81
C ALA A 407 17.90 27.47 5.16
N ILE A 408 17.33 28.53 5.74
CA ILE A 408 17.55 29.90 5.23
C ILE A 408 19.02 30.30 5.39
N PHE A 409 19.63 30.03 6.54
CA PHE A 409 21.04 30.31 6.77
C PHE A 409 21.96 29.60 5.76
N ASP A 410 21.72 28.32 5.49
CA ASP A 410 22.49 27.52 4.54
C ASP A 410 22.34 28.04 3.11
N LEU A 411 21.12 28.40 2.69
CA LEU A 411 20.89 29.03 1.38
C LEU A 411 21.64 30.35 1.26
N LEU A 412 21.74 31.14 2.32
CA LEU A 412 22.48 32.41 2.36
C LEU A 412 24.00 32.23 2.35
N THR A 413 24.52 31.06 2.71
CA THR A 413 25.97 30.82 2.87
C THR A 413 26.58 29.91 1.80
N GLN A 414 25.86 28.90 1.30
CA GLN A 414 26.35 27.92 0.33
C GLN A 414 25.82 28.17 -1.09
N PRO A 415 26.58 27.92 -2.18
CA PRO A 415 27.99 27.49 -2.24
C PRO A 415 29.03 28.62 -2.01
N ASP A 416 28.64 29.89 -2.19
CA ASP A 416 29.42 31.10 -1.83
C ASP A 416 28.46 32.09 -1.15
N PRO A 417 28.88 32.96 -0.21
CA PRO A 417 30.25 33.37 0.12
C PRO A 417 30.84 32.78 1.43
N ILE A 418 32.19 32.79 1.53
CA ILE A 418 32.92 32.48 2.77
C ILE A 418 32.76 33.64 3.75
N LEU A 419 32.24 33.34 4.95
CA LEU A 419 31.98 34.32 5.99
C LEU A 419 33.02 34.24 7.12
N THR A 420 33.23 35.37 7.79
CA THR A 420 33.89 35.42 9.10
C THR A 420 32.89 35.06 10.21
N PRO A 421 33.34 34.63 11.40
CA PRO A 421 32.44 34.28 12.51
C PRO A 421 31.45 35.40 12.92
N ASP A 422 31.89 36.66 12.79
CA ASP A 422 31.05 37.83 13.07
C ASP A 422 29.96 38.00 12.00
N GLU A 423 30.32 37.80 10.72
CA GLU A 423 29.37 37.83 9.60
C GLU A 423 28.39 36.66 9.66
N GLU A 424 28.83 35.45 10.04
CA GLU A 424 27.93 34.31 10.25
C GLU A 424 26.86 34.61 11.30
N THR A 425 27.26 35.22 12.42
CA THR A 425 26.32 35.60 13.50
C THR A 425 25.28 36.61 13.00
N LEU A 426 25.70 37.54 12.15
CA LEU A 426 24.83 38.52 11.52
C LEU A 426 23.85 37.86 10.53
N VAL A 427 24.33 36.93 9.68
CA VAL A 427 23.49 36.17 8.74
C VAL A 427 22.48 35.29 9.48
N LYS A 428 22.87 34.64 10.60
CA LYS A 428 21.95 33.88 11.45
C LYS A 428 20.83 34.76 12.01
N THR A 429 21.17 35.95 12.49
CA THR A 429 20.19 36.91 13.02
C THR A 429 19.22 37.35 11.92
N SER A 430 19.73 37.57 10.71
CA SER A 430 18.95 37.96 9.55
C SER A 430 18.05 36.84 9.04
N ALA A 431 18.49 35.58 9.09
CA ALA A 431 17.67 34.42 8.77
C ALA A 431 16.46 34.31 9.72
N ARG A 432 16.67 34.45 11.04
CA ARG A 432 15.59 34.46 12.05
C ARG A 432 14.60 35.59 11.81
N ARG A 433 15.12 36.81 11.64
CA ARG A 433 14.29 37.99 11.39
C ARG A 433 13.48 37.85 10.11
N LEU A 434 14.07 37.30 9.06
CA LEU A 434 13.36 37.03 7.81
C LEU A 434 12.18 36.09 8.05
N LEU A 435 12.42 35.01 8.79
CA LEU A 435 11.41 34.01 9.07
C LEU A 435 10.20 34.56 9.83
N ASP A 436 10.45 35.34 10.88
CA ASP A 436 9.40 36.01 11.65
C ASP A 436 8.49 36.85 10.74
N HIS A 437 9.07 37.58 9.79
CA HIS A 437 8.31 38.41 8.85
C HIS A 437 7.61 37.58 7.76
N LEU A 438 8.13 36.41 7.39
CA LEU A 438 7.54 35.55 6.38
C LEU A 438 6.29 34.84 6.90
N HIS A 439 6.30 34.34 8.14
CA HIS A 439 5.13 33.69 8.74
C HIS A 439 3.90 34.62 8.81
N GLU A 440 4.10 35.93 8.98
CA GLU A 440 3.00 36.91 8.91
C GLU A 440 2.38 37.06 7.50
N LYS A 441 3.14 36.72 6.45
CA LYS A 441 2.77 36.95 5.05
C LYS A 441 2.24 35.70 4.34
N LEU A 442 2.59 34.52 4.83
CA LEU A 442 2.19 33.22 4.28
C LEU A 442 0.75 32.85 4.68
N VAL A 443 -0.22 33.52 4.06
CA VAL A 443 -1.66 33.29 4.25
C VAL A 443 -2.22 32.20 3.31
N GLN A 444 -3.45 31.72 3.55
CA GLN A 444 -4.11 30.75 2.67
C GLN A 444 -4.18 31.22 1.20
N ASP A 445 -3.86 30.31 0.27
CA ASP A 445 -3.75 30.55 -1.18
C ASP A 445 -2.73 31.64 -1.59
N TRP A 446 -1.69 31.89 -0.80
CA TRP A 446 -0.71 32.95 -1.10
C TRP A 446 0.03 32.75 -2.44
N ARG A 447 0.24 31.50 -2.91
CA ARG A 447 0.89 31.24 -4.22
C ARG A 447 -0.02 31.54 -5.40
N ARG A 448 -1.33 31.51 -5.20
CA ARG A 448 -2.33 31.82 -6.24
C ARG A 448 -2.57 33.33 -6.40
N LYS A 449 -2.28 34.10 -5.36
CA LYS A 449 -2.50 35.55 -5.31
C LYS A 449 -1.21 36.27 -5.68
N VAL A 450 -1.12 36.79 -6.91
CA VAL A 450 0.03 37.57 -7.41
C VAL A 450 0.45 38.68 -6.44
N SER A 451 -0.50 39.35 -5.78
CA SER A 451 -0.19 40.38 -4.77
C SER A 451 0.51 39.82 -3.53
N ALA A 452 0.13 38.62 -3.05
CA ALA A 452 0.73 38.00 -1.88
C ALA A 452 2.12 37.43 -2.21
N THR A 453 2.27 36.80 -3.37
CA THR A 453 3.57 36.33 -3.87
C THR A 453 4.58 37.47 -4.03
N ASN A 454 4.14 38.61 -4.57
CA ASN A 454 4.98 39.80 -4.69
C ASN A 454 5.33 40.40 -3.31
N ASP A 455 4.39 40.39 -2.35
CA ASP A 455 4.62 40.86 -0.99
C ASP A 455 5.69 40.00 -0.28
N VAL A 456 5.63 38.67 -0.43
CA VAL A 456 6.65 37.73 0.07
C VAL A 456 8.02 38.02 -0.53
N ASN A 457 8.13 38.11 -1.86
CA ASN A 457 9.41 38.43 -2.53
C ASN A 457 9.98 39.79 -2.07
N SER A 458 9.12 40.81 -1.97
CA SER A 458 9.53 42.14 -1.50
C SER A 458 9.99 42.14 -0.04
N THR A 459 9.38 41.30 0.80
CA THR A 459 9.75 41.11 2.21
C THR A 459 11.11 40.44 2.33
N ILE A 460 11.36 39.37 1.56
CA ILE A 460 12.66 38.70 1.50
C ILE A 460 13.75 39.71 1.12
N ARG A 461 13.53 40.43 0.02
CA ARG A 461 14.51 41.41 -0.46
C ARG A 461 14.79 42.50 0.56
N ARG A 462 13.75 43.08 1.18
CA ARG A 462 13.90 44.16 2.15
C ARG A 462 14.62 43.70 3.42
N VAL A 463 14.23 42.56 3.98
CA VAL A 463 14.82 42.07 5.25
C VAL A 463 16.27 41.63 5.05
N LEU A 464 16.59 41.00 3.92
CA LEU A 464 17.96 40.63 3.60
C LEU A 464 18.84 41.85 3.29
N ASP A 465 18.30 42.88 2.63
CA ASP A 465 19.04 44.13 2.35
C ASP A 465 19.39 44.90 3.65
N GLU A 466 18.48 44.90 4.62
CA GLU A 466 18.73 45.48 5.95
C GLU A 466 19.66 44.62 6.83
N GLY A 467 19.76 43.32 6.54
CA GLY A 467 20.33 42.33 7.44
C GLY A 467 21.63 41.68 6.98
N LEU A 468 22.01 41.75 5.71
CA LEU A 468 23.23 41.16 5.18
C LEU A 468 24.33 42.23 5.01
N PRO A 469 25.62 41.88 5.19
CA PRO A 469 26.71 42.83 5.02
C PRO A 469 27.01 43.08 3.53
N GLU A 470 27.36 44.32 3.15
CA GLU A 470 27.64 44.71 1.74
C GLU A 470 28.80 43.91 1.11
N SER A 471 29.72 43.41 1.94
CA SER A 471 30.76 42.44 1.56
C SER A 471 30.64 41.27 2.54
N PRO A 472 30.62 40.00 2.09
CA PRO A 472 30.84 39.53 0.71
C PRO A 472 29.59 39.46 -0.20
N TYR A 473 28.42 39.93 0.23
CA TYR A 473 27.17 39.90 -0.56
C TYR A 473 27.10 41.01 -1.62
N THR A 474 27.93 40.91 -2.65
CA THR A 474 27.82 41.79 -3.84
C THR A 474 26.40 41.73 -4.45
N THR A 475 26.00 42.75 -5.21
CA THR A 475 24.65 42.83 -5.82
C THR A 475 24.23 41.56 -6.56
N ASP A 476 25.16 40.91 -7.25
CA ASP A 476 24.91 39.67 -8.00
C ASP A 476 24.70 38.47 -7.06
N ILE A 477 25.50 38.35 -6.00
CA ILE A 477 25.34 37.31 -4.98
C ILE A 477 24.04 37.52 -4.23
N PHE A 478 23.77 38.75 -3.76
CA PHE A 478 22.54 39.11 -3.08
C PHE A 478 21.29 38.74 -3.88
N THR A 479 21.26 39.09 -5.18
CA THR A 479 20.11 38.78 -6.05
C THR A 479 19.91 37.28 -6.19
N LYS A 480 20.99 36.50 -6.32
CA LYS A 480 20.91 35.03 -6.37
C LYS A 480 20.41 34.44 -5.05
N LYS A 481 20.89 34.94 -3.90
CA LYS A 481 20.48 34.49 -2.58
C LYS A 481 19.00 34.77 -2.29
N VAL A 482 18.53 35.96 -2.64
CA VAL A 482 17.09 36.31 -2.57
C VAL A 482 16.27 35.33 -3.40
N GLN A 483 16.70 35.01 -4.62
CA GLN A 483 16.00 34.06 -5.48
C GLN A 483 15.97 32.65 -4.88
N LEU A 484 17.11 32.14 -4.39
CA LEU A 484 17.18 30.82 -3.75
C LEU A 484 16.25 30.70 -2.54
N VAL A 485 16.24 31.73 -1.68
CA VAL A 485 15.34 31.77 -0.52
C VAL A 485 13.88 31.84 -0.98
N PHE A 486 13.56 32.65 -1.99
CA PHE A 486 12.20 32.73 -2.52
C PHE A 486 11.71 31.41 -3.13
N ASP A 487 12.54 30.75 -3.93
CA ASP A 487 12.23 29.45 -4.55
C ASP A 487 12.02 28.37 -3.49
N HIS A 488 12.86 28.37 -2.44
CA HIS A 488 12.70 27.49 -1.30
C HIS A 488 11.37 27.71 -0.57
N ILE A 489 11.01 28.97 -0.26
CA ILE A 489 9.73 29.28 0.37
C ILE A 489 8.54 28.85 -0.50
N LEU A 490 8.62 29.01 -1.83
CA LEU A 490 7.58 28.57 -2.75
C LEU A 490 7.36 27.05 -2.73
N SER A 491 8.45 26.30 -2.56
CA SER A 491 8.46 24.82 -2.48
C SER A 491 8.05 24.31 -1.10
N ALA A 492 8.59 24.90 -0.03
CA ALA A 492 8.41 24.46 1.34
C ALA A 492 7.05 24.81 1.94
N TYR A 493 6.34 25.83 1.40
CA TYR A 493 5.06 26.31 1.90
C TYR A 493 3.91 26.08 0.94
N GLY A 494 2.92 25.29 1.38
CA GLY A 494 1.70 24.96 0.67
C GLY A 494 0.64 26.08 0.69
N ASP A 495 -0.40 25.93 -0.14
CA ASP A 495 -1.54 26.86 -0.17
C ASP A 495 -2.55 26.62 0.97
N ASN A 496 -2.49 25.43 1.57
CA ASN A 496 -3.43 24.94 2.59
C ASN A 496 -2.88 25.06 4.03
N GLY A 497 -1.73 25.72 4.22
CA GLY A 497 -1.02 25.78 5.49
C GLY A 497 -0.09 24.59 5.76
N GLU A 498 0.04 23.66 4.83
CA GLU A 498 1.03 22.58 4.87
C GLU A 498 2.45 23.15 4.71
N THR A 499 3.38 22.71 5.55
CA THR A 499 4.79 23.11 5.44
C THR A 499 5.71 21.88 5.46
N ALA A 500 6.88 21.99 4.84
CA ALA A 500 7.94 20.98 4.95
C ALA A 500 8.45 20.79 6.40
N TYR A 501 8.09 21.69 7.31
CA TYR A 501 8.59 21.77 8.69
C TYR A 501 7.59 21.32 9.76
N ASP A 502 6.32 21.07 9.39
CA ASP A 502 5.27 20.61 10.32
C ASP A 502 5.47 19.15 10.78
N PHE A 503 6.38 18.40 10.16
CA PHE A 503 6.72 17.05 10.60
C PHE A 503 7.69 17.10 11.79
N ARG A 504 7.13 17.11 13.01
CA ARG A 504 7.82 16.67 14.22
C ARG A 504 7.37 15.26 14.55
N PRO A 505 8.26 14.25 14.67
CA PRO A 505 7.95 13.14 15.56
C PRO A 505 7.88 13.74 16.97
N ASP A 506 6.70 13.73 17.59
CA ASP A 506 6.46 14.33 18.90
C ASP A 506 7.45 13.81 19.95
N VAL A 507 8.41 14.65 20.35
CA VAL A 507 9.04 14.58 21.68
C VAL A 507 8.26 15.55 22.58
N ALA A 508 7.15 15.07 23.12
CA ALA A 508 6.53 15.63 24.31
C ALA A 508 6.82 14.67 25.46
N PHE A 509 7.73 15.04 26.36
CA PHE A 509 7.93 14.30 27.62
C PHE A 509 6.65 14.39 28.46
N PRO A 510 5.96 13.28 28.78
CA PRO A 510 4.91 13.30 29.78
C PRO A 510 5.59 13.49 31.16
N PRO A 511 5.02 14.30 32.08
CA PRO A 511 5.52 14.34 33.45
C PRO A 511 5.32 12.95 34.09
N GLU A 512 6.36 12.44 34.75
CA GLU A 512 6.34 11.16 35.46
C GLU A 512 5.14 11.08 36.42
N VAL A 513 4.24 10.13 36.18
CA VAL A 513 3.20 9.76 37.15
C VAL A 513 3.67 8.46 37.83
N PRO A 514 3.95 8.47 39.15
CA PRO A 514 4.28 7.25 39.86
C PRO A 514 3.01 6.39 39.99
N ALA A 515 2.95 5.27 39.28
CA ALA A 515 1.89 4.28 39.42
C ALA A 515 2.17 3.36 40.62
N ASP A 516 1.23 3.33 41.56
CA ASP A 516 1.21 2.42 42.71
C ASP A 516 0.87 0.99 42.24
N ILE A 517 1.76 0.03 42.50
CA ILE A 517 1.64 -1.37 42.05
C ILE A 517 1.67 -2.30 43.27
N SER A 518 0.62 -2.25 44.09
CA SER A 518 0.35 -3.28 45.11
C SER A 518 -0.75 -4.23 44.62
N GLY A 519 -0.35 -5.30 43.92
CA GLY A 519 -1.26 -6.37 43.48
C GLY A 519 -0.53 -7.70 43.20
N PRO A 520 -1.22 -8.85 43.32
CA PRO A 520 -0.61 -10.17 43.11
C PRO A 520 -0.30 -10.42 41.62
N VAL A 521 0.86 -11.01 41.36
CA VAL A 521 1.43 -11.25 40.02
C VAL A 521 0.76 -12.46 39.36
N ASP A 522 0.20 -12.26 38.16
CA ASP A 522 -0.34 -13.32 37.30
C ASP A 522 0.74 -13.79 36.32
N VAL A 523 1.31 -14.97 36.57
CA VAL A 523 2.48 -15.51 35.86
C VAL A 523 2.18 -15.88 34.40
N ASN A 524 0.90 -15.95 34.01
CA ASN A 524 0.50 -16.22 32.61
C ASN A 524 0.36 -14.94 31.76
N LYS A 525 0.59 -13.76 32.35
CA LYS A 525 0.69 -12.48 31.65
C LYS A 525 2.05 -11.86 31.93
N ILE A 526 3.11 -12.40 31.35
CA ILE A 526 4.41 -11.75 31.38
C ILE A 526 4.37 -10.63 30.34
N ALA A 527 3.99 -9.43 30.79
CA ALA A 527 4.20 -8.20 30.05
C ALA A 527 5.66 -7.70 30.27
N ASP A 528 6.12 -6.80 29.41
CA ASP A 528 7.50 -6.30 29.37
C ASP A 528 7.95 -5.63 30.68
N ASP A 529 7.01 -5.23 31.52
CA ASP A 529 7.18 -4.70 32.88
C ASP A 529 7.75 -5.74 33.86
N VAL A 530 7.36 -7.01 33.75
CA VAL A 530 7.91 -8.11 34.57
C VAL A 530 9.37 -8.40 34.17
N VAL A 531 9.66 -8.37 32.86
CA VAL A 531 11.02 -8.57 32.33
C VAL A 531 11.94 -7.42 32.72
N ALA A 532 11.44 -6.19 32.67
CA ALA A 532 12.16 -5.01 33.14
C ALA A 532 12.50 -5.14 34.64
N ARG A 533 11.55 -5.54 35.48
CA ARG A 533 11.77 -5.67 36.93
C ARG A 533 12.74 -6.79 37.31
N ILE A 534 12.72 -7.94 36.62
CA ILE A 534 13.71 -9.02 36.81
C ILE A 534 15.15 -8.53 36.60
N ARG A 535 15.36 -7.54 35.72
CA ARG A 535 16.70 -7.00 35.43
C ARG A 535 17.23 -6.07 36.53
N VAL A 536 16.36 -5.48 37.35
CA VAL A 536 16.74 -4.47 38.35
C VAL A 536 16.55 -4.94 39.80
N ASP A 537 15.75 -5.98 40.04
CA ASP A 537 15.44 -6.53 41.38
C ASP A 537 15.84 -8.02 41.49
N PRO A 538 17.00 -8.32 42.08
CA PRO A 538 17.53 -9.69 42.20
C PRO A 538 16.66 -10.62 43.07
N ASP A 539 15.98 -10.08 44.08
CA ASP A 539 15.14 -10.86 45.00
C ASP A 539 13.83 -11.26 44.30
N PHE A 540 13.28 -10.36 43.48
CA PHE A 540 12.14 -10.66 42.61
C PHE A 540 12.48 -11.72 41.55
N ALA A 541 13.67 -11.61 40.93
CA ALA A 541 14.16 -12.62 39.98
C ALA A 541 14.27 -14.01 40.62
N ALA A 542 14.73 -14.10 41.87
CA ALA A 542 14.82 -15.36 42.62
C ALA A 542 13.43 -15.95 42.94
N GLN A 543 12.45 -15.10 43.25
CA GLN A 543 11.08 -15.52 43.55
C GLN A 543 10.35 -16.06 42.30
N VAL A 544 10.50 -15.40 41.15
CA VAL A 544 9.98 -15.87 39.86
C VAL A 544 10.66 -17.18 39.43
N ALA A 545 11.98 -17.29 39.60
CA ALA A 545 12.71 -18.52 39.30
C ALA A 545 12.30 -19.70 40.20
N HIS A 546 11.87 -19.43 41.45
CA HIS A 546 11.35 -20.47 42.34
C HIS A 546 9.96 -20.95 41.88
N GLN A 547 9.08 -20.03 41.47
CA GLN A 547 7.73 -20.37 41.00
C GLN A 547 7.74 -21.15 39.68
N LEU A 548 8.67 -20.87 38.76
CA LEU A 548 8.80 -21.59 37.48
C LEU A 548 9.35 -23.02 37.60
N ARG A 549 9.85 -23.42 38.78
CA ARG A 549 10.41 -24.77 39.04
C ARG A 549 9.44 -25.71 39.77
N THR A 550 8.27 -25.21 40.18
CA THR A 550 7.15 -25.96 40.78
C THR A 550 6.01 -26.01 39.79
#